data_AF-A0A0S8KAG3-F1
#
_entry.id   AF-A0A0S8KAG3-F1
#
_cell.length_a   1.000
_cell.length_b   1.000
_cell.length_c   1.000
_cell.angle_alpha   90.00
_cell.angle_beta   90.00
_cell.angle_gamma   90.00
#
_symmetry.space_group_name_H-M   'P 1'
#
loop_
_entity.id
_entity.type
_entity.pdbx_description
1 polymer ?
#
loop_
_entity_poly.entity_id
_entity_poly.type
_entity_poly.pdbx_seq_one_letter_code
_entity_poly.pdbx_strand_id
1 'polypeptide(L)'
;MLFRLLLLFVLVPLVELYLLLKLGALIGAGPTIAIVIVTGVVGGSMARTQGFAVLRRFRESLNAGILPTDPLVDGLFVLTGGLLLLTPGLLTDMVGFLAFLPPTRRLFKKWIKRRFQQILDTNVVYTEYHVDE
;
A
#
# COMPACT_ATOMS: atom_id res chain seq x y z
N MET A 1 -20.69 -3.25 -9.68
CA MET A 1 -19.35 -2.88 -9.18
C MET A 1 -19.45 -2.08 -7.88
N LEU A 2 -20.13 -0.93 -7.87
CA LEU A 2 -20.31 -0.08 -6.68
C LEU A 2 -20.90 -0.81 -5.47
N PHE A 3 -21.95 -1.62 -5.67
CA PHE A 3 -22.57 -2.39 -4.60
C PHE A 3 -21.58 -3.30 -3.86
N ARG A 4 -20.66 -3.96 -4.56
CA ARG A 4 -19.65 -4.84 -3.94
C ARG A 4 -18.65 -4.04 -3.09
N LEU A 5 -18.24 -2.86 -3.55
CA LEU A 5 -17.35 -1.97 -2.81
C LEU A 5 -18.04 -1.43 -1.55
N LEU A 6 -19.31 -1.06 -1.65
CA LEU A 6 -20.12 -0.62 -0.50
C LEU A 6 -20.24 -1.74 0.53
N LEU A 7 -20.49 -2.97 0.06
CA LEU A 7 -20.60 -4.14 0.92
C LEU A 7 -19.28 -4.42 1.68
N LEU A 8 -18.13 -4.35 1.01
CA LEU A 8 -16.82 -4.46 1.65
C LEU A 8 -16.58 -3.33 2.66
N PHE A 9 -16.89 -2.09 2.29
CA PHE A 9 -16.73 -0.92 3.15
C PHE A 9 -17.56 -1.00 4.43
N VAL A 10 -18.73 -1.64 4.39
CA VAL A 10 -19.59 -1.83 5.57
C VAL A 10 -19.21 -3.09 6.36
N LEU A 11 -18.98 -4.22 5.69
CA LEU A 11 -18.70 -5.49 6.37
C LEU A 11 -17.34 -5.50 7.08
N VAL A 12 -16.31 -4.91 6.48
CA VAL A 12 -14.96 -4.95 7.07
C VAL A 12 -14.94 -4.24 8.44
N PRO A 13 -15.40 -2.99 8.59
CA PRO A 13 -15.49 -2.35 9.90
C PRO A 13 -16.40 -3.07 10.89
N LEU A 14 -17.50 -3.67 10.43
CA LEU A 14 -18.40 -4.44 11.32
C LEU A 14 -17.70 -5.67 11.91
N VAL A 15 -16.96 -6.41 11.09
CA VAL A 15 -16.17 -7.56 11.53
C VAL A 15 -15.08 -7.12 12.51
N GLU A 16 -14.40 -6.01 12.23
CA GLU A 16 -13.37 -5.45 13.12
C GLU A 16 -13.93 -5.04 14.48
N LEU A 17 -15.06 -4.33 14.47
CA LEU A 17 -15.74 -3.93 15.70
C LEU A 17 -16.13 -5.17 16.52
N TYR A 18 -16.68 -6.20 15.87
CA TYR A 18 -17.02 -7.46 16.53
C TYR A 18 -15.78 -8.13 17.16
N LEU A 19 -14.66 -8.18 16.44
CA LEU A 19 -13.41 -8.77 16.94
C LEU A 19 -12.84 -7.99 18.12
N LEU A 20 -12.83 -6.66 18.04
CA LEU A 20 -12.37 -5.77 19.13
C LEU A 20 -13.25 -5.91 20.37
N LEU A 21 -14.57 -5.99 20.21
CA LEU A 21 -15.48 -6.23 21.34
C LEU A 21 -15.25 -7.61 21.96
N LYS A 22 -15.04 -8.63 21.14
CA LYS A 22 -14.77 -10.00 21.62
C LYS A 22 -13.43 -10.07 22.37
N LEU A 23 -12.40 -9.42 21.86
CA LEU A 23 -11.11 -9.28 22.56
C LEU A 23 -11.27 -8.49 23.86
N GLY A 24 -11.99 -7.38 23.82
CA GLY A 24 -12.32 -6.59 25.01
C GLY A 24 -13.03 -7.41 26.09
N ALA A 25 -13.90 -8.34 25.70
CA ALA A 25 -14.57 -9.26 26.62
C ALA A 25 -13.64 -10.36 27.17
N LEU A 26 -12.63 -10.80 26.41
CA LEU A 26 -11.70 -11.87 26.79
C LEU A 26 -10.57 -11.39 27.70
N ILE A 27 -9.95 -10.24 27.37
CA ILE A 27 -8.75 -9.73 28.05
C ILE A 27 -8.96 -8.37 28.72
N GLY A 28 -10.15 -7.77 28.58
CA GLY A 28 -10.46 -6.44 29.09
C GLY A 28 -10.25 -5.33 28.07
N ALA A 29 -10.98 -4.22 28.25
CA ALA A 29 -10.92 -3.06 27.35
C ALA A 29 -9.54 -2.37 27.38
N GLY A 30 -8.92 -2.22 28.56
CA GLY A 30 -7.62 -1.57 28.72
C GLY A 30 -6.51 -2.22 27.87
N PRO A 31 -6.25 -3.54 28.03
CA PRO A 31 -5.29 -4.26 27.20
C PRO A 31 -5.62 -4.24 25.70
N THR A 32 -6.91 -4.33 25.34
CA THR A 32 -7.34 -4.25 23.93
C THR A 32 -7.01 -2.90 23.30
N ILE A 33 -7.29 -1.81 24.01
CA ILE A 33 -6.94 -0.44 23.58
C ILE A 33 -5.43 -0.30 23.48
N ALA A 34 -4.67 -0.82 24.45
CA ALA A 34 -3.21 -0.78 24.42
C ALA A 34 -2.64 -1.50 23.18
N ILE A 35 -3.19 -2.67 22.82
CA ILE A 35 -2.79 -3.40 21.59
C ILE A 35 -3.02 -2.53 20.36
N VAL A 36 -4.22 -1.95 20.20
CA VAL A 36 -4.56 -1.09 19.05
C VAL A 36 -3.65 0.13 18.96
N ILE A 37 -3.34 0.77 20.10
CA ILE A 37 -2.41 1.90 20.14
C ILE A 37 -1.01 1.45 19.72
N VAL A 38 -0.53 0.32 20.24
CA VAL A 38 0.81 -0.20 19.92
C VAL A 38 0.90 -0.56 18.44
N THR A 39 -0.09 -1.26 17.87
CA THR A 39 -0.09 -1.60 16.44
C THR A 39 -0.13 -0.36 15.56
N GLY A 40 -0.97 0.63 15.89
CA GLY A 40 -1.04 1.90 15.18
C GLY A 40 0.26 2.72 15.25
N VAL A 41 0.90 2.79 16.43
CA VAL A 41 2.19 3.49 16.61
C VAL A 41 3.30 2.78 15.82
N VAL A 42 3.39 1.46 15.92
CA VAL A 42 4.39 0.67 15.18
C VAL A 42 4.18 0.85 13.68
N GLY A 43 2.94 0.66 13.20
CA GLY A 43 2.58 0.84 11.81
C GLY A 43 2.86 2.25 11.28
N GLY A 44 2.47 3.28 12.02
CA GLY A 44 2.75 4.67 11.69
C GLY A 44 4.25 4.99 11.65
N SER A 45 5.04 4.42 12.57
CA SER A 45 6.50 4.59 12.57
C SER A 45 7.17 3.92 11.36
N MET A 46 6.69 2.75 10.94
CA MET A 46 7.13 2.07 9.72
C MET A 46 6.73 2.86 8.48
N ALA A 47 5.50 3.38 8.43
CA ALA A 47 5.03 4.22 7.34
C ALA A 47 5.90 5.47 7.18
N ARG A 48 6.22 6.14 8.30
CA ARG A 48 7.08 7.32 8.32
C ARG A 48 8.48 7.01 7.79
N THR A 49 9.14 6.00 8.34
CA THR A 49 10.53 5.64 7.96
C THR A 49 10.63 5.19 6.51
N GLN A 50 9.72 4.31 6.05
CA GLN A 50 9.70 3.86 4.65
C GLN A 50 9.27 4.97 3.69
N GLY A 51 8.35 5.84 4.10
CA GLY A 51 7.90 6.98 3.30
C GLY A 51 9.02 7.96 2.98
N PHE A 52 9.84 8.32 3.99
CA PHE A 52 11.02 9.15 3.76
C PHE A 52 12.03 8.50 2.82
N ALA A 53 12.28 7.19 2.98
CA ALA A 53 13.20 6.46 2.10
C ALA A 53 12.71 6.44 0.64
N VAL A 54 11.40 6.25 0.43
CA VAL A 54 10.80 6.31 -0.91
C VAL A 54 10.91 7.71 -1.51
N LEU A 55 10.57 8.75 -0.75
CA LEU A 55 10.63 10.13 -1.23
C LEU A 55 12.05 10.54 -1.62
N ARG A 56 13.06 10.09 -0.86
CA ARG A 56 14.46 10.30 -1.18
C ARG A 56 14.83 9.65 -2.52
N ARG A 57 14.51 8.37 -2.72
CA ARG A 57 14.77 7.65 -3.98
C ARG A 57 14.03 8.24 -5.18
N PHE A 58 12.80 8.71 -4.95
CA PHE A 58 12.00 9.40 -5.95
C PHE A 58 12.71 10.68 -6.43
N ARG A 59 13.19 11.52 -5.49
CA ARG A 59 13.97 12.73 -5.81
C ARG A 59 15.30 12.41 -6.50
N GLU A 60 16.03 11.40 -6.02
CA GLU A 60 17.29 10.95 -6.63
C GLU A 60 17.08 10.52 -8.09
N SER A 61 16.01 9.78 -8.38
CA SER A 61 15.68 9.33 -9.75
C SER A 61 15.31 10.51 -10.66
N LEU A 62 14.51 11.46 -10.18
CA LEU A 62 14.15 12.67 -10.94
C LEU A 62 15.37 13.54 -11.24
N ASN A 63 16.26 13.72 -10.25
CA ASN A 63 17.50 14.48 -10.43
C ASN A 63 18.45 13.81 -11.43
N ALA A 64 18.39 12.47 -11.54
CA ALA A 64 19.14 11.71 -12.54
C ALA A 64 18.46 11.70 -13.93
N GLY A 65 17.30 12.34 -14.10
CA GLY A 65 16.53 12.32 -15.36
C GLY A 65 15.85 10.98 -15.65
N ILE A 66 15.76 10.08 -14.67
CA ILE A 66 15.19 8.74 -14.81
C ILE A 66 13.76 8.72 -14.27
N LEU A 67 12.83 8.11 -15.01
CA LEU A 67 11.44 7.93 -14.56
C LEU A 67 11.37 7.03 -13.29
N PRO A 68 10.86 7.55 -12.16
CA PRO A 68 10.88 6.88 -10.85
C PRO A 68 9.78 5.81 -10.69
N THR A 69 9.72 4.83 -11.60
CA THR A 69 8.66 3.80 -11.61
C THR A 69 8.66 2.96 -10.34
N ASP A 70 9.84 2.52 -9.88
CA ASP A 70 9.97 1.70 -8.67
C ASP A 70 9.64 2.47 -7.37
N PRO A 71 10.17 3.69 -7.13
CA PRO A 71 9.78 4.52 -6.00
C PRO A 71 8.28 4.84 -5.96
N LEU A 72 7.62 5.02 -7.11
CA LEU A 72 6.18 5.27 -7.16
C LEU A 72 5.37 4.08 -6.62
N VAL A 73 5.67 2.86 -7.10
CA VAL A 73 5.01 1.65 -6.61
C VAL A 73 5.31 1.45 -5.14
N ASP A 74 6.56 1.65 -4.73
CA ASP A 74 6.96 1.53 -3.33
C ASP A 74 6.25 2.54 -2.42
N GLY A 75 6.00 3.75 -2.90
CA GLY A 75 5.23 4.78 -2.20
C GLY A 75 3.77 4.42 -2.03
N LEU A 76 3.15 3.82 -3.05
CA LEU A 76 1.76 3.35 -2.97
C LEU A 76 1.59 2.30 -1.86
N PHE A 77 2.53 1.36 -1.73
CA PHE A 77 2.52 0.37 -0.65
C PHE A 77 2.68 1.01 0.74
N VAL A 78 3.56 2.00 0.88
CA VAL A 78 3.73 2.71 2.15
C VAL A 78 2.46 3.47 2.54
N LEU A 79 1.84 4.17 1.58
CA LEU A 79 0.65 4.96 1.83
C LEU A 79 -0.55 4.08 2.16
N THR A 80 -0.80 3.04 1.38
CA THR A 80 -1.92 2.12 1.61
C THR A 80 -1.72 1.31 2.89
N GLY A 81 -0.53 0.76 3.14
CA GLY A 81 -0.22 0.05 4.37
C GLY A 81 -0.31 0.95 5.61
N GLY A 82 0.18 2.19 5.51
CA GLY A 82 0.08 3.17 6.59
C GLY A 82 -1.37 3.60 6.87
N LEU A 83 -2.17 3.81 5.83
CA LEU A 83 -3.59 4.17 5.99
C LEU A 83 -4.39 3.03 6.63
N LEU A 84 -4.11 1.77 6.26
CA LEU A 84 -4.71 0.58 6.85
C LEU A 84 -4.33 0.41 8.34
N LEU A 85 -3.09 0.72 8.72
CA LEU A 85 -2.64 0.65 10.13
C LEU A 85 -3.14 1.81 11.00
N LEU A 86 -3.61 2.91 10.40
CA LEU A 86 -4.23 4.02 11.13
C LEU A 86 -5.69 3.72 11.49
N THR A 87 -6.36 2.87 10.72
CA THR A 87 -7.70 2.40 11.05
C THR A 87 -7.62 1.33 12.13
N PRO A 88 -8.17 1.57 13.34
CA PRO A 88 -8.08 0.62 14.44
C PRO A 88 -8.86 -0.67 14.12
N GLY A 89 -8.15 -1.74 13.77
CA GLY A 89 -8.72 -3.04 13.42
C GLY A 89 -7.66 -4.12 13.38
N LEU A 90 -7.94 -5.31 13.94
CA LEU A 90 -6.96 -6.40 13.97
C LEU A 90 -6.67 -6.96 12.58
N LEU A 91 -7.71 -7.16 11.76
CA LEU A 91 -7.50 -7.72 10.41
C LEU A 91 -6.83 -6.68 9.50
N THR A 92 -7.24 -5.43 9.63
CA THR A 92 -6.74 -4.30 8.86
C THR A 92 -5.29 -4.00 9.22
N ASP A 93 -4.91 -4.16 10.50
CA ASP A 93 -3.53 -4.12 10.95
C ASP A 93 -2.70 -5.24 10.33
N MET A 94 -3.18 -6.49 10.34
CA MET A 94 -2.48 -7.62 9.72
C MET A 94 -2.25 -7.40 8.21
N VAL A 95 -3.27 -6.91 7.49
CA VAL A 95 -3.17 -6.60 6.06
C VAL A 95 -2.23 -5.42 5.82
N GLY A 96 -2.29 -4.38 6.66
CA GLY A 96 -1.40 -3.23 6.62
C GLY A 96 0.06 -3.63 6.82
N PHE A 97 0.35 -4.47 7.83
CA PHE A 97 1.69 -5.04 8.03
C PHE A 97 2.16 -5.90 6.86
N LEU A 98 1.26 -6.69 6.26
CA LEU A 98 1.59 -7.50 5.08
C LEU A 98 1.95 -6.61 3.87
N ALA A 99 1.35 -5.44 3.72
CA ALA A 99 1.71 -4.46 2.69
C ALA A 99 3.12 -3.87 2.91
N PHE A 100 3.58 -3.78 4.16
CA PHE A 100 4.95 -3.38 4.48
C PHE A 100 6.00 -4.46 4.17
N LEU A 101 5.61 -5.74 4.08
CA LEU A 101 6.55 -6.84 3.88
C LEU A 101 7.13 -6.90 2.43
N PRO A 102 8.46 -7.09 2.28
CA PRO A 102 9.12 -7.15 0.98
C PRO A 102 8.62 -8.23 -0.02
N PRO A 103 8.16 -9.44 0.37
CA PRO A 103 7.61 -10.40 -0.59
C PRO A 103 6.36 -9.89 -1.31
N THR A 104 5.49 -9.16 -0.61
CA THR A 104 4.26 -8.58 -1.17
C THR A 104 4.60 -7.56 -2.27
N ARG A 105 5.60 -6.71 -2.01
CA ARG A 105 6.10 -5.73 -2.99
C ARG A 105 6.68 -6.40 -4.24
N ARG A 106 7.44 -7.49 -4.09
CA ARG A 106 8.05 -8.21 -5.23
C ARG A 106 7.00 -8.89 -6.12
N LEU A 107 5.98 -9.49 -5.52
CA LEU A 107 4.86 -10.12 -6.24
C LEU A 107 4.08 -9.10 -7.06
N PHE A 108 3.74 -7.96 -6.46
CA PHE A 108 2.98 -6.91 -7.14
C PHE A 108 3.80 -6.21 -8.23
N LYS A 109 5.10 -5.97 -8.00
CA LYS A 109 6.00 -5.44 -9.03
C LYS A 109 6.09 -6.37 -10.25
N LYS A 110 6.14 -7.69 -10.05
CA LYS A 110 6.08 -8.68 -11.16
C LYS A 110 4.74 -8.62 -11.89
N TRP A 111 3.63 -8.44 -11.18
CA TRP A 111 2.30 -8.37 -11.78
C TRP A 111 2.09 -7.08 -12.60
N ILE A 112 2.51 -5.93 -12.07
CA ILE A 112 2.45 -4.64 -12.76
C ILE A 112 3.34 -4.64 -14.02
N LYS A 113 4.59 -5.12 -13.94
CA LYS A 113 5.47 -5.20 -15.12
C LYS A 113 4.86 -6.02 -16.27
N ARG A 114 4.26 -7.17 -15.94
CA ARG A 114 3.58 -8.02 -16.94
C ARG A 114 2.40 -7.32 -17.61
N ARG A 115 1.63 -6.53 -16.86
CA ARG A 115 0.49 -5.75 -17.41
C ARG A 115 0.93 -4.54 -18.22
N PHE A 116 2.02 -3.87 -17.82
CA PHE A 116 2.52 -2.67 -18.51
C PHE A 116 3.20 -3.01 -19.85
N GLN A 117 3.94 -4.12 -19.92
CA GLN A 117 4.52 -4.60 -21.18
C GLN A 117 3.45 -4.89 -22.24
N GLN A 118 2.30 -5.43 -21.84
CA GLN A 118 1.17 -5.68 -22.75
C GLN A 118 0.55 -4.40 -23.34
N ILE A 119 0.69 -3.26 -22.66
CA ILE A 119 0.10 -1.97 -23.09
C ILE A 119 1.08 -1.19 -23.97
N LEU A 120 2.40 -1.30 -23.73
CA LEU A 120 3.41 -0.59 -24.51
C LEU A 120 3.76 -1.27 -25.85
N ASP A 121 3.60 -2.59 -25.98
CA ASP A 121 3.79 -3.30 -27.25
C ASP A 121 2.70 -3.00 -28.30
N THR A 122 1.61 -2.31 -27.94
CA THR A 122 0.52 -1.98 -28.88
C THR A 122 0.64 -0.58 -29.52
N ASN A 123 1.52 0.30 -29.02
CA ASN A 123 1.59 1.70 -29.46
C ASN A 123 2.98 2.20 -29.86
N VAL A 124 3.91 1.31 -30.23
CA VAL A 124 5.10 1.72 -31.01
C VAL A 124 4.66 1.92 -32.47
N VAL A 125 3.81 2.93 -32.71
CA VAL A 125 3.63 3.49 -34.04
C VAL A 125 4.91 4.28 -34.33
N TYR A 126 5.65 3.78 -35.30
CA TYR A 126 6.83 4.36 -35.93
C TYR A 126 6.80 5.89 -35.97
N THR A 127 7.55 6.55 -35.09
CA THR A 127 8.11 7.86 -35.45
C THR A 127 9.33 7.57 -36.32
N GLU A 128 9.05 7.22 -37.57
CA GLU A 128 10.04 7.22 -38.63
C GLU A 128 10.52 8.67 -38.76
N TYR A 129 11.83 8.86 -38.56
CA TYR A 129 12.49 10.14 -38.70
C TYR A 129 12.39 10.59 -40.15
N HIS A 130 11.51 11.55 -40.44
CA HIS A 130 11.62 12.35 -41.65
C HIS A 130 12.57 13.53 -41.34
N VAL A 131 13.86 13.27 -41.53
CA VAL A 131 14.86 14.32 -41.75
C VAL A 131 14.90 14.49 -43.27
N ASP A 132 14.19 15.50 -43.76
CA ASP A 132 14.35 15.96 -45.14
C ASP A 132 15.41 17.07 -45.16
N GLU A 133 16.43 16.84 -46.01
CA GLU A 133 17.42 17.80 -46.49
C GLU A 133 16.81 18.86 -47.43
#